data_AF-A0A520ZUF1-F1
#
_entry.id   AF-A0A520ZUF1-F1
#
_cell.length_a   1.000
_cell.length_b   1.000
_cell.length_c   1.000
_cell.angle_alpha   90.00
_cell.angle_beta   90.00
_cell.angle_gamma   90.00
#
_symmetry.space_group_name_H-M   'P 1'
#
loop_
_entity.id
_entity.type
_entity.pdbx_description
1 polymer ?
#
loop_
_entity_poly.entity_id
_entity_poly.type
_entity_poly.pdbx_seq_one_letter_code
_entity_poly.pdbx_strand_id
1 'polypeptide(L)' 'ELAHEFMAFMLTDAFQSVIPTTNWMYPAKTPDEGLPAGFDTLVTPSKALILSPEDAAAVRDAALDEWLSALSR' A
#
# COMPACT_ATOMS: atom_id res chain seq x y z
N GLU A 1 15.31 15.13 -13.42
CA GLU A 1 14.11 15.96 -13.68
C GLU A 1 12.85 15.13 -13.86
N LEU A 2 12.61 14.47 -15.00
CA LEU A 2 11.33 13.78 -15.25
C LEU A 2 10.91 12.75 -14.18
N ALA A 3 11.84 11.99 -13.61
CA ALA A 3 11.52 11.07 -12.52
C ALA A 3 11.00 11.80 -11.27
N HIS A 4 11.59 12.95 -10.90
CA HIS A 4 11.12 13.76 -9.78
C HIS A 4 9.77 14.39 -10.08
N GLU A 5 9.58 14.92 -11.30
CA GLU A 5 8.31 15.47 -11.76
C GLU A 5 7.20 14.42 -11.74
N PHE A 6 7.50 13.20 -12.17
CA PHE A 6 6.56 12.08 -12.12
C PHE A 6 6.21 11.69 -10.68
N MET A 7 7.20 11.59 -9.78
CA MET A 7 6.94 11.31 -8.36
C MET A 7 6.08 12.42 -7.72
N ALA A 8 6.30 13.68 -8.10
CA ALA A 8 5.47 14.79 -7.66
C ALA A 8 4.04 14.69 -8.23
N PHE A 9 3.90 14.35 -9.51
CA PHE A 9 2.60 14.10 -10.15
C PHE A 9 1.81 12.98 -9.47
N MET A 10 2.47 11.89 -9.08
CA MET A 10 1.82 10.77 -8.36
C MET A 10 1.14 11.22 -7.06
N LEU A 11 1.58 12.31 -6.43
CA LEU A 11 1.00 12.83 -5.19
C LEU A 11 -0.06 13.93 -5.42
N THR A 12 -0.37 14.23 -6.68
CA THR A 12 -1.44 15.18 -7.02
C THR A 12 -2.81 14.56 -6.78
N ASP A 13 -3.81 15.42 -6.58
CA ASP A 13 -5.20 14.99 -6.44
C ASP A 13 -5.65 14.16 -7.66
N ALA A 14 -5.37 14.64 -8.88
CA ALA A 14 -5.74 13.94 -10.11
C ALA A 14 -5.24 12.48 -10.16
N PHE A 15 -4.03 12.21 -9.68
CA PHE A 15 -3.51 10.85 -9.62
C PHE A 15 -4.12 10.06 -8.46
N GLN A 16 -4.21 10.65 -7.27
CA GLN A 16 -4.69 9.96 -6.08
C GLN A 16 -6.19 9.63 -6.14
N SER A 17 -7.00 10.45 -6.83
CA SER A 17 -8.44 10.27 -7.00
C SER A 17 -8.83 9.03 -7.81
N VAL A 18 -7.93 8.52 -8.67
CA VAL A 18 -8.22 7.30 -9.46
C VAL A 18 -7.76 6.00 -8.77
N ILE A 19 -6.88 6.09 -7.75
CA ILE A 19 -6.34 4.91 -7.05
C ILE A 19 -7.43 4.01 -6.43
N PRO A 20 -8.47 4.55 -5.76
CA PRO A 20 -9.49 3.73 -5.09
C PRO A 20 -10.23 2.76 -6.01
N THR A 21 -10.44 3.12 -7.28
CA THR A 21 -11.30 2.38 -8.21
C THR A 21 -10.54 1.71 -9.35
N THR A 22 -9.25 2.01 -9.53
CA THR A 22 -8.39 1.38 -10.55
C THR A 22 -7.45 0.35 -9.93
N ASN A 23 -6.77 0.71 -8.84
CA ASN A 23 -5.82 -0.16 -8.13
C ASN A 23 -6.46 -0.87 -6.92
N TRP A 24 -7.66 -0.44 -6.50
CA TRP A 24 -8.40 -1.00 -5.35
C TRP A 24 -7.63 -0.90 -4.02
N MET A 25 -6.98 0.24 -3.80
CA MET A 25 -6.18 0.53 -2.61
C MET A 25 -6.59 1.85 -1.98
N TYR A 26 -6.25 2.04 -0.70
CA TYR A 26 -6.30 3.37 -0.10
C TYR A 26 -5.23 4.27 -0.75
N PRO A 27 -5.57 5.53 -1.05
CA PRO A 27 -4.61 6.48 -1.62
C PRO A 27 -3.59 6.90 -0.56
N ALA A 28 -2.37 7.22 -1.00
CA ALA A 28 -1.31 7.71 -0.12
C ALA A 28 -1.59 9.15 0.37
N LYS A 29 -2.33 9.93 -0.40
CA LYS A 29 -2.90 11.22 0.01
C LYS A 29 -4.40 11.18 -0.26
N THR A 30 -5.21 11.46 0.76
CA THR A 30 -6.67 11.54 0.59
C THR A 30 -7.03 12.61 -0.43
N PRO A 31 -7.81 12.27 -1.48
CA PRO A 31 -8.35 13.24 -2.42
C PRO A 31 -9.17 14.33 -1.74
N ASP A 32 -9.28 15.48 -2.39
CA ASP A 32 -10.05 16.62 -1.85
C ASP A 32 -11.56 16.28 -1.75
N GLU A 33 -12.07 15.43 -2.66
CA GLU A 33 -13.44 14.90 -2.62
C GLU A 33 -13.64 13.76 -1.62
N GLY A 34 -12.58 13.31 -0.95
CA GLY A 34 -12.60 12.20 0.00
C GLY A 34 -12.53 10.82 -0.67
N LEU A 35 -12.91 9.78 0.10
CA LEU A 35 -12.97 8.41 -0.41
C LEU A 35 -14.36 8.11 -1.00
N PRO A 36 -14.46 7.22 -2.01
CA PRO A 36 -15.75 6.78 -2.53
C PRO A 36 -16.62 6.12 -1.45
N ALA A 37 -17.94 6.31 -1.49
CA ALA A 37 -18.88 5.83 -0.48
C ALA A 37 -18.78 4.32 -0.16
N GLY A 38 -18.31 3.48 -1.09
CA GLY A 38 -18.09 2.05 -0.84
C GLY A 38 -17.03 1.76 0.24
N PHE A 39 -16.09 2.67 0.47
CA PHE A 39 -14.98 2.47 1.42
C PHE A 39 -15.44 2.46 2.88
N ASP A 40 -16.57 3.09 3.20
CA ASP A 40 -17.16 3.07 4.54
C ASP A 40 -17.70 1.68 4.95
N THR A 41 -17.86 0.79 3.97
CA THR A 41 -18.33 -0.59 4.19
C THR A 41 -17.19 -1.59 4.40
N LEU A 42 -15.94 -1.17 4.14
CA LEU A 42 -14.78 -2.06 4.25
C LEU A 42 -14.45 -2.35 5.71
N VAL A 43 -14.04 -3.59 5.99
CA VAL A 43 -13.62 -4.00 7.32
C VAL A 43 -12.35 -3.25 7.70
N THR A 44 -12.43 -2.45 8.77
CA THR A 44 -11.25 -1.84 9.38
C THR A 44 -10.72 -2.79 10.46
N PRO A 45 -9.49 -3.32 10.32
CA PRO A 45 -8.93 -4.23 11.32
C PRO A 45 -8.75 -3.50 12.65
N SER A 46 -9.10 -4.14 13.76
CA SER A 46 -8.91 -3.59 15.11
C SER A 46 -7.42 -3.42 15.46
N LYS A 47 -6.55 -4.24 14.84
CA LYS A 47 -5.10 -4.17 14.99
C LYS A 47 -4.44 -4.38 13.63
N ALA A 48 -3.76 -3.35 13.14
CA ALA A 48 -2.86 -3.48 12.00
C ALA A 48 -1.52 -4.07 12.47
N LEU A 49 -1.05 -5.13 11.79
CA LEU A 49 0.28 -5.70 12.00
C LEU A 49 1.19 -5.15 10.89
N ILE A 50 1.94 -4.10 11.19
CA ILE A 50 2.83 -3.42 10.26
C ILE A 50 4.22 -3.42 10.86
N LEU A 51 5.20 -3.96 10.12
CA LEU A 51 6.62 -3.84 10.44
C LEU A 51 7.18 -2.57 9.81
N SER A 52 8.20 -1.98 10.44
CA SER A 52 9.00 -0.94 9.79
C SER A 52 9.71 -1.52 8.55
N PRO A 53 10.03 -0.68 7.54
CA PRO A 53 10.81 -1.14 6.39
C PRO A 53 12.14 -1.79 6.80
N GLU A 54 12.80 -1.26 7.83
CA GLU A 54 14.06 -1.75 8.34
C GLU A 54 13.91 -3.14 8.99
N ASP A 55 12.91 -3.29 9.86
CA ASP A 55 12.64 -4.58 10.53
C ASP A 55 12.19 -5.64 9.53
N ALA A 56 11.32 -5.27 8.59
CA ALA A 56 10.87 -6.16 7.53
C ALA A 56 12.05 -6.63 6.66
N ALA A 57 12.95 -5.71 6.28
CA ALA A 57 14.13 -6.05 5.50
C ALA A 57 15.09 -6.97 6.28
N ALA A 58 15.27 -6.73 7.58
CA ALA A 58 16.16 -7.54 8.42
C ALA A 58 15.72 -9.01 8.56
N VAL A 59 14.41 -9.28 8.53
CA VAL A 59 13.87 -10.65 8.71
C VAL A 59 13.50 -11.35 7.40
N ARG A 60 13.41 -10.62 6.29
CA ARG A 60 12.85 -11.11 5.03
C ARG A 60 13.49 -12.41 4.55
N ASP A 61 14.82 -12.45 4.49
CA ASP A 61 15.52 -13.57 3.85
C ASP A 61 15.32 -14.87 4.65
N ALA A 62 15.46 -14.81 5.98
CA ALA A 62 15.21 -15.96 6.85
C ALA A 62 13.74 -16.44 6.81
N ALA A 63 12.78 -15.50 6.79
CA ALA A 63 11.36 -15.82 6.74
C ALA A 63 10.96 -16.48 5.41
N LEU A 64 11.54 -16.05 4.29
CA LEU A 64 11.32 -16.65 2.98
C LEU A 64 11.88 -18.06 2.89
N ASP A 65 13.10 -18.29 3.39
CA ASP A 65 13.72 -19.61 3.42
C ASP A 65 12.89 -20.61 4.24
N GLU A 66 12.41 -20.18 5.41
CA GLU A 66 11.53 -20.99 6.26
C GLU A 66 10.22 -21.34 5.54
N TRP A 67 9.54 -20.34 4.96
CA TRP A 67 8.29 -20.53 4.21
C TRP A 67 8.46 -21.50 3.04
N LEU A 68 9.51 -21.32 2.23
CA LEU A 68 9.77 -22.17 1.06
C LEU A 68 10.06 -23.62 1.48
N SER A 69 10.93 -23.80 2.48
CA SER A 69 11.29 -25.13 2.98
C SER A 69 10.09 -25.87 3.58
N ALA A 70 9.20 -25.16 4.27
CA ALA A 70 8.04 -25.75 4.90
C ALA A 70 6.94 -26.17 3.91
N LEU A 71 6.77 -25.42 2.81
CA LEU A 71 5.61 -25.55 1.92
C LEU A 71 5.90 -26.13 0.53
N SER A 72 7.17 -26.32 0.17
CA SER A 72 7.53 -26.89 -1.14
C SER A 72 7.83 -28.38 -1.02
N ARG A 73 6.81 -29.21 -1.32
CA ARG A 73 6.95 -30.65 -1.58
C ARG A 73 6.14 -31.02 -2.81
#